data_AF-A0A5C8NYZ1-F1
#
_entry.id   AF-A0A5C8NYZ1-F1
#
_cell.length_a   1.000
_cell.length_b   1.000
_cell.length_c   1.000
_cell.angle_alpha   90.00
_cell.angle_beta   90.00
_cell.angle_gamma   90.00
#
_symmetry.space_group_name_H-M   'P 1'
#
loop_
_entity.id
_entity.type
_entity.pdbx_description
1 polymer ?
#
loop_
_entity_poly.entity_id
_entity_poly.type
_entity_poly.pdbx_seq_one_letter_code
_entity_poly.pdbx_strand_id
1 'polypeptide(L)'
;MMNKDLFLKQLQLELRGLDPNEIEEIIQDYDDYFIETKENGFSEEATIKQLGNPHEIAQNIQNNYHHSSSNETTTNSLRNVIVGFALIFFNLIFVLGPALGIFGALIGITFALGVSVISPVITLLKMILGTGHWFEFFFSLILSGIGILLLPLLLQFIQNLPTLIKRYIDWNVRVGRGETR
;
A
#
# COMPACT_ATOMS: atom_id res chain seq x y z
N MET A 1 53.25 14.09 -16.00
CA MET A 1 52.35 13.03 -15.53
C MET A 1 51.03 13.68 -15.18
N MET A 2 49.92 13.00 -15.42
CA MET A 2 48.59 13.53 -15.09
C MET A 2 48.37 13.34 -13.58
N ASN A 3 47.88 14.38 -12.90
CA ASN A 3 47.53 14.32 -11.48
C ASN A 3 45.99 14.32 -11.32
N LYS A 4 45.50 14.11 -10.11
CA LYS A 4 44.05 14.08 -9.79
C LYS A 4 43.31 15.29 -10.37
N ASP A 5 43.82 16.50 -10.09
CA ASP A 5 43.14 17.75 -10.47
C ASP A 5 42.99 17.89 -12.00
N LEU A 6 44.02 17.48 -12.75
CA LEU A 6 43.96 17.46 -14.21
C LEU A 6 42.98 16.41 -14.74
N PHE A 7 42.93 15.22 -14.12
CA PHE A 7 41.98 14.17 -14.48
C PHE A 7 40.54 14.64 -14.30
N LEU A 8 40.19 15.15 -13.12
CA LEU A 8 38.83 15.61 -12.81
C LEU A 8 38.41 16.80 -13.67
N LYS A 9 39.32 17.76 -13.90
CA LYS A 9 39.06 18.89 -14.78
C LYS A 9 38.80 18.47 -16.22
N GLN A 10 39.53 17.46 -16.70
CA GLN A 10 39.33 16.95 -18.06
C GLN A 10 38.03 16.16 -18.16
N LEU A 11 37.72 15.31 -17.18
CA LEU A 11 36.44 14.61 -17.10
C LEU A 11 35.26 15.60 -17.09
N GLN A 12 35.34 16.66 -16.28
CA GLN A 12 34.32 17.71 -16.20
C GLN A 12 34.14 18.46 -17.54
N LEU A 13 35.23 18.71 -18.27
CA LEU A 13 35.19 19.33 -19.59
C LEU A 13 34.45 18.46 -20.62
N GLU A 14 34.71 17.16 -20.60
CA GLU A 14 34.11 16.18 -21.51
C GLU A 14 32.62 15.94 -21.17
N LEU A 15 32.23 16.05 -19.89
CA LEU A 15 30.85 15.86 -19.41
C LEU A 15 29.93 17.08 -19.57
N ARG A 16 30.39 18.20 -20.15
CA ARG A 16 29.62 19.46 -20.33
C ARG A 16 28.29 19.34 -21.09
N GLY A 17 27.98 18.19 -21.66
CA GLY A 17 26.69 17.88 -22.31
C GLY A 17 25.59 17.40 -21.35
N LEU A 18 25.88 17.16 -20.07
CA LEU A 18 24.93 16.72 -19.05
C LEU A 18 24.41 17.87 -18.19
N ASP A 19 23.44 17.59 -17.31
CA ASP A 19 22.95 18.59 -16.34
C ASP A 19 24.06 18.98 -15.35
N PRO A 20 24.19 20.28 -14.99
CA PRO A 20 25.24 20.72 -14.07
C PRO A 20 25.27 20.00 -12.72
N ASN A 21 24.11 19.61 -12.16
CA ASN A 21 24.05 18.92 -10.87
C ASN A 21 24.58 17.49 -10.98
N GLU A 22 24.33 16.82 -12.10
CA GLU A 22 24.83 15.46 -12.36
C GLU A 22 26.32 15.47 -12.63
N ILE A 23 26.82 16.49 -13.34
CA ILE A 23 28.26 16.68 -13.51
C ILE A 23 28.93 16.83 -12.14
N GLU A 24 28.33 17.60 -11.22
CA GLU A 24 28.86 17.77 -9.86
C GLU A 24 28.87 16.45 -9.08
N GLU A 25 27.77 15.68 -9.11
CA GLU A 25 27.66 14.37 -8.46
C GLU A 25 28.71 13.38 -9.00
N ILE A 26 28.85 13.27 -10.32
CA ILE A 26 29.82 12.38 -10.96
C ILE A 26 31.25 12.81 -10.58
N ILE A 27 31.56 14.10 -10.62
CA ILE A 27 32.91 14.58 -10.27
C ILE A 27 33.21 14.31 -8.78
N GLN A 28 32.21 14.44 -7.92
CA GLN A 28 32.35 14.13 -6.49
C GLN A 28 32.65 12.64 -6.26
N ASP A 29 31.93 11.72 -6.93
CA ASP A 29 32.19 10.28 -6.82
C ASP A 29 33.63 9.91 -7.19
N TYR A 30 34.15 10.48 -8.28
CA TYR A 30 35.54 10.26 -8.67
C TYR A 30 36.54 10.90 -7.69
N ASP A 31 36.22 12.07 -7.12
CA ASP A 31 37.06 12.70 -6.10
C ASP A 31 37.16 11.83 -4.83
N ASP A 32 36.03 11.29 -4.37
CA ASP A 32 35.95 10.39 -3.22
C ASP A 32 36.77 9.10 -3.49
N TYR A 33 36.71 8.56 -4.70
CA TYR A 33 37.53 7.41 -5.10
C TYR A 33 39.05 7.71 -5.06
N PHE A 34 39.47 8.90 -5.48
CA PHE A 34 40.87 9.31 -5.37
C PHE A 34 41.31 9.47 -3.90
N ILE A 35 40.41 9.92 -3.01
CA ILE A 35 40.68 9.99 -1.57
C ILE A 35 40.84 8.57 -1.00
N GLU A 36 39.91 7.66 -1.28
CA GLU A 36 39.94 6.28 -0.79
C GLU A 36 41.21 5.53 -1.25
N THR A 37 41.58 5.67 -2.52
CA THR A 37 42.78 5.00 -3.05
C THR A 37 44.07 5.56 -2.46
N LYS A 38 44.12 6.87 -2.20
CA LYS A 38 45.24 7.51 -1.51
C LYS A 38 45.37 7.05 -0.05
N GLU A 39 44.26 6.90 0.66
CA GLU A 39 44.24 6.35 2.03
C GLU A 39 44.74 4.90 2.08
N ASN A 40 44.45 4.13 1.03
CA ASN A 40 44.95 2.77 0.84
C ASN A 40 46.41 2.68 0.35
N GLY A 41 47.10 3.83 0.22
CA GLY A 41 48.53 3.90 -0.12
C GLY A 41 48.86 3.85 -1.61
N PHE A 42 47.87 4.01 -2.50
CA PHE A 42 48.10 4.12 -3.94
C PHE A 42 48.51 5.55 -4.32
N SER A 43 49.38 5.68 -5.33
CA SER A 43 49.70 6.99 -5.93
C SER A 43 48.62 7.40 -6.93
N GLU A 44 48.48 8.71 -7.14
CA GLU A 44 47.52 9.25 -8.12
C GLU A 44 47.73 8.66 -9.52
N GLU A 45 48.97 8.42 -9.94
CA GLU A 45 49.25 7.80 -11.25
C GLU A 45 48.79 6.34 -11.32
N ALA A 46 48.87 5.60 -10.22
CA ALA A 46 48.37 4.23 -10.15
C ALA A 46 46.84 4.20 -10.25
N THR A 47 46.17 5.10 -9.53
CA THR A 47 44.72 5.27 -9.58
C THR A 47 44.26 5.67 -10.99
N ILE A 48 44.93 6.63 -11.64
CA ILE A 48 44.61 7.04 -13.03
C ILE A 48 44.79 5.88 -14.00
N LYS A 49 45.85 5.07 -13.83
CA LYS A 49 46.07 3.89 -14.68
C LYS A 49 44.98 2.84 -14.52
N GLN A 50 44.41 2.72 -13.32
CA GLN A 50 43.29 1.81 -13.03
C GLN A 50 41.96 2.32 -13.59
N LEU A 51 41.73 3.64 -13.51
CA LEU A 51 40.52 4.28 -14.04
C LEU A 51 40.50 4.36 -15.58
N GLY A 52 41.66 4.54 -16.20
CA GLY A 52 41.78 4.69 -17.65
C GLY A 52 41.67 6.14 -18.11
N ASN A 53 41.17 6.34 -19.34
CA ASN A 53 41.15 7.66 -19.97
C ASN A 53 39.84 8.42 -19.62
N PRO A 54 39.92 9.67 -19.08
CA PRO A 54 38.75 10.52 -18.82
C PRO A 54 37.77 10.64 -20.00
N HIS A 55 38.28 10.66 -21.23
CA HIS A 55 37.45 10.77 -22.43
C HIS A 55 36.61 9.51 -22.68
N GLU A 56 37.18 8.32 -22.45
CA GLU A 56 36.46 7.04 -22.60
C GLU A 56 35.39 6.89 -21.52
N ILE A 57 35.70 7.32 -20.30
CA ILE A 57 34.76 7.38 -19.18
C ILE A 57 33.58 8.29 -19.53
N ALA A 58 33.86 9.52 -19.98
CA ALA A 58 32.83 10.48 -20.36
C ALA A 58 31.93 9.97 -21.49
N GLN A 59 32.50 9.34 -22.53
CA GLN A 59 31.72 8.73 -23.61
C GLN A 59 30.79 7.62 -23.10
N ASN A 60 31.28 6.75 -22.20
CA ASN A 60 30.48 5.67 -21.65
C ASN A 60 29.31 6.21 -20.81
N ILE A 61 29.58 7.22 -19.98
CA ILE A 61 28.56 7.92 -19.18
C ILE A 61 27.50 8.52 -20.11
N GLN A 62 27.89 9.29 -21.13
CA GLN A 62 26.94 9.92 -22.06
C GLN A 62 26.10 8.91 -22.85
N ASN A 63 26.69 7.80 -23.29
CA ASN A 63 25.99 6.75 -24.04
C ASN A 63 24.93 6.03 -23.19
N ASN A 64 25.24 5.72 -21.93
CA ASN A 64 24.28 5.13 -21.00
C ASN A 64 23.19 6.13 -20.60
N TYR A 65 23.53 7.41 -20.53
CA TYR A 65 22.59 8.48 -20.19
C TYR A 65 21.47 8.63 -21.25
N HIS A 66 21.81 8.53 -22.53
CA HIS A 66 20.83 8.58 -23.62
C HIS A 66 19.87 7.38 -23.68
N HIS A 67 20.29 6.20 -23.21
CA HIS A 67 19.39 5.04 -23.13
C HIS A 67 18.39 5.15 -21.98
N SER A 68 18.81 5.73 -20.84
CA SER A 68 17.95 5.92 -19.66
C SER A 68 16.97 7.09 -19.80
N SER A 69 17.36 8.18 -20.47
CA SER A 69 16.48 9.36 -20.67
C SER A 69 15.31 9.13 -21.63
N SER A 70 15.34 8.10 -22.50
CA SER A 70 14.22 7.82 -23.41
C SER A 70 13.04 7.09 -22.76
N ASN A 71 13.21 6.52 -21.56
CA ASN A 71 12.19 5.68 -20.92
C ASN A 71 11.73 6.13 -19.52
N GLU A 72 12.43 7.04 -18.82
CA GLU A 72 12.30 7.12 -17.35
C GLU A 72 11.68 8.42 -16.78
N THR A 73 11.54 9.54 -17.51
CA THR A 73 11.17 10.80 -16.83
C THR A 73 9.76 11.34 -17.07
N THR A 74 9.06 10.96 -18.15
CA THR A 74 7.66 11.40 -18.39
C THR A 74 6.64 10.28 -18.21
N THR A 75 7.04 9.02 -18.38
CA THR A 75 6.22 7.82 -18.19
C THR A 75 6.01 7.50 -16.71
N ASN A 76 6.99 7.79 -15.84
CA ASN A 76 6.95 7.41 -14.43
C ASN A 76 5.89 8.18 -13.62
N SER A 77 5.61 9.45 -13.94
CA SER A 77 4.56 10.21 -13.24
C SER A 77 3.15 9.74 -13.64
N LEU A 78 2.89 9.56 -14.94
CA LEU A 78 1.60 9.01 -15.41
C LEU A 78 1.41 7.56 -14.99
N ARG A 79 2.45 6.72 -15.04
CA ARG A 79 2.41 5.35 -14.55
C ARG A 79 2.12 5.30 -13.06
N ASN A 80 2.78 6.13 -12.24
CA ASN A 80 2.52 6.18 -10.80
C ASN A 80 1.12 6.68 -10.48
N VAL A 81 0.59 7.63 -11.26
CA VAL A 81 -0.81 8.07 -11.16
C VAL A 81 -1.78 6.95 -11.56
N ILE A 82 -1.55 6.25 -12.67
CA ILE A 82 -2.37 5.12 -13.12
C ILE A 82 -2.33 3.97 -12.11
N VAL A 83 -1.15 3.63 -11.60
CA VAL A 83 -0.96 2.62 -10.55
C VAL A 83 -1.65 3.05 -9.26
N GLY A 84 -1.55 4.32 -8.88
CA GLY A 84 -2.27 4.87 -7.74
C GLY A 84 -3.79 4.75 -7.88
N PHE A 85 -4.35 5.15 -9.02
CA PHE A 85 -5.77 4.96 -9.31
C PHE A 85 -6.16 3.48 -9.33
N ALA A 86 -5.37 2.61 -9.97
CA ALA A 86 -5.61 1.18 -10.00
C ALA A 86 -5.60 0.57 -8.60
N LEU A 87 -4.68 0.99 -7.72
CA LEU A 87 -4.65 0.57 -6.32
C LEU A 87 -5.88 1.04 -5.55
N ILE A 88 -6.33 2.28 -5.75
CA ILE A 88 -7.54 2.81 -5.11
C ILE A 88 -8.77 2.01 -5.57
N PHE A 89 -8.95 1.81 -6.87
CA PHE A 89 -10.07 1.02 -7.41
C PHE A 89 -10.01 -0.45 -6.99
N PHE A 90 -8.81 -1.04 -6.99
CA PHE A 90 -8.61 -2.40 -6.49
C PHE A 90 -8.99 -2.51 -5.02
N ASN A 91 -8.53 -1.58 -4.17
CA ASN A 91 -8.89 -1.55 -2.76
C ASN A 91 -10.40 -1.32 -2.58
N LEU A 92 -11.01 -0.45 -3.38
CA LEU A 92 -12.46 -0.20 -3.35
C LEU A 92 -13.26 -1.47 -3.63
N ILE A 93 -12.90 -2.24 -4.65
CA ILE A 93 -13.65 -3.45 -5.00
C ILE A 93 -13.36 -4.58 -4.01
N PHE A 94 -12.08 -4.85 -3.74
CA PHE A 94 -11.66 -6.03 -2.97
C PHE A 94 -11.71 -5.84 -1.45
N VAL A 95 -11.63 -4.61 -0.95
CA VAL A 95 -11.72 -4.30 0.49
C VAL A 95 -13.09 -3.73 0.83
N LEU A 96 -13.52 -2.66 0.15
CA LEU A 96 -14.81 -2.02 0.49
C LEU A 96 -16.00 -2.88 0.09
N GLY A 97 -15.94 -3.59 -1.04
CA GLY A 97 -17.01 -4.49 -1.49
C GLY A 97 -17.41 -5.55 -0.44
N PRO A 98 -16.47 -6.43 0.00
CA PRO A 98 -16.73 -7.37 1.09
C PRO A 98 -17.12 -6.69 2.40
N ALA A 99 -16.49 -5.56 2.75
CA ALA A 99 -16.84 -4.82 3.97
C ALA A 99 -18.31 -4.37 3.96
N LEU A 100 -18.78 -3.75 2.88
CA LEU A 100 -20.18 -3.35 2.71
C LEU A 100 -21.12 -4.55 2.71
N GLY A 101 -20.72 -5.67 2.10
CA GLY A 101 -21.48 -6.92 2.15
C GLY A 101 -21.68 -7.44 3.58
N ILE A 102 -20.63 -7.45 4.38
CA ILE A 102 -20.68 -7.86 5.80
C ILE A 102 -21.55 -6.90 6.61
N PHE A 103 -21.39 -5.58 6.44
CA PHE A 103 -22.22 -4.58 7.12
C PHE A 103 -23.70 -4.71 6.75
N GLY A 104 -24.00 -4.86 5.45
CA GLY A 104 -25.36 -5.07 4.96
C GLY A 104 -25.97 -6.37 5.50
N ALA A 105 -25.20 -7.45 5.53
CA ALA A 105 -25.63 -8.72 6.13
C ALA A 105 -25.94 -8.57 7.63
N LEU A 106 -25.07 -7.89 8.40
CA LEU A 106 -25.30 -7.66 9.83
C LEU A 106 -26.59 -6.88 10.09
N ILE A 107 -26.82 -5.80 9.33
CA ILE A 107 -28.05 -5.00 9.43
C ILE A 107 -29.26 -5.86 9.03
N GLY A 108 -29.17 -6.59 7.92
CA GLY A 108 -30.24 -7.45 7.42
C GLY A 108 -30.64 -8.55 8.40
N ILE A 109 -29.66 -9.26 8.99
CA ILE A 109 -29.91 -10.30 10.00
C ILE A 109 -30.53 -9.67 11.26
N THR A 110 -30.01 -8.53 11.72
CA THR A 110 -30.57 -7.83 12.89
C THR A 110 -32.03 -7.44 12.65
N PHE A 111 -32.34 -6.87 11.49
CA PHE A 111 -33.71 -6.49 11.12
C PHE A 111 -34.62 -7.70 10.98
N ALA A 112 -34.17 -8.77 10.31
CA ALA A 112 -34.94 -9.99 10.13
C ALA A 112 -35.29 -10.65 11.48
N LEU A 113 -34.32 -10.72 12.40
CA LEU A 113 -34.56 -11.22 13.75
C LEU A 113 -35.52 -10.30 14.52
N GLY A 114 -35.38 -8.98 14.40
CA GLY A 114 -36.31 -8.02 15.02
C GLY A 114 -37.75 -8.18 14.53
N VAL A 115 -37.96 -8.30 13.22
CA VAL A 115 -39.28 -8.57 12.63
C VAL A 115 -39.83 -9.91 13.09
N SER A 116 -38.97 -10.93 13.19
CA SER A 116 -39.35 -12.26 13.67
C SER A 116 -39.96 -12.21 15.07
N VAL A 117 -39.39 -11.41 15.98
CA VAL A 117 -39.91 -11.23 17.34
C VAL A 117 -41.35 -10.69 17.34
N ILE A 118 -41.63 -9.73 16.46
CA ILE A 118 -42.95 -9.05 16.34
C ILE A 118 -43.97 -9.91 15.57
N SER A 119 -43.51 -10.90 14.80
CA SER A 119 -44.36 -11.69 13.91
C SER A 119 -45.62 -12.32 14.54
N PRO A 120 -45.64 -12.80 15.81
CA PRO A 120 -46.85 -13.35 16.42
C PRO A 120 -47.97 -12.33 16.61
N VAL A 121 -47.62 -11.06 16.84
CA VAL A 121 -48.60 -9.98 16.99
C VAL A 121 -49.31 -9.72 15.66
N ILE A 122 -48.55 -9.77 14.55
CA ILE A 122 -49.07 -9.56 13.20
C ILE A 122 -49.99 -10.72 12.80
N THR A 123 -49.59 -11.96 13.05
CA THR A 123 -50.42 -13.14 12.73
C THR A 123 -51.66 -13.24 13.63
N LEU A 124 -51.56 -12.82 14.89
CA LEU A 124 -52.72 -12.70 15.78
C LEU A 124 -53.72 -11.66 15.27
N LEU A 125 -53.25 -10.51 14.78
CA LEU A 125 -54.12 -9.50 14.17
C LEU A 125 -54.84 -10.04 12.93
N LYS A 126 -54.13 -10.78 12.05
CA LYS A 126 -54.75 -11.45 10.90
C LYS A 126 -55.84 -12.44 11.32
N MET A 127 -55.66 -13.13 12.44
CA MET A 127 -56.65 -14.07 12.98
C MET A 127 -57.93 -13.33 13.43
N ILE A 128 -57.80 -12.17 14.07
CA ILE A 128 -58.94 -11.31 14.46
C ILE A 128 -59.68 -10.77 13.23
N LEU A 129 -58.95 -10.42 12.17
CA LEU A 129 -59.51 -9.92 10.92
C LEU A 129 -60.16 -11.00 10.04
N GLY A 130 -60.13 -12.27 10.46
CA GLY A 130 -60.73 -13.40 9.73
C GLY A 130 -59.93 -13.87 8.51
N THR A 131 -58.73 -13.32 8.27
CA THR A 131 -57.84 -13.70 7.15
C THR A 131 -56.66 -14.58 7.60
N GLY A 132 -56.57 -14.92 8.89
CA GLY A 132 -55.46 -15.65 9.47
C GLY A 132 -55.64 -17.17 9.47
N HIS A 133 -54.53 -17.89 9.38
CA HIS A 133 -54.50 -19.35 9.48
C HIS A 133 -53.79 -19.80 10.77
N TRP A 134 -54.30 -20.86 11.42
CA TRP A 134 -53.71 -21.40 12.66
C TRP A 134 -52.25 -21.82 12.49
N PHE A 135 -51.91 -22.43 11.35
CA PHE A 135 -50.54 -22.84 11.04
C PHE A 135 -49.57 -21.64 11.02
N GLU A 136 -49.95 -20.52 10.39
CA GLU A 136 -49.12 -19.30 10.34
C GLU A 136 -48.86 -18.73 11.74
N PHE A 137 -49.86 -18.77 12.62
CA PHE A 137 -49.73 -18.31 14.00
C PHE A 137 -48.71 -19.15 14.77
N PHE A 138 -48.85 -20.49 14.76
CA PHE A 138 -47.88 -21.36 15.45
C PHE A 138 -46.48 -21.27 14.86
N PHE A 139 -46.36 -21.14 13.54
CA PHE A 139 -45.07 -20.93 12.88
C PHE A 139 -44.41 -19.61 13.32
N SER A 140 -45.18 -18.53 13.42
CA SER A 140 -44.68 -17.23 13.90
C SER A 140 -44.20 -17.27 15.36
N LEU A 141 -44.82 -18.09 16.22
CA LEU A 141 -44.34 -18.29 17.60
C LEU A 141 -42.96 -18.96 17.65
N ILE A 142 -42.74 -19.98 16.81
CA ILE A 142 -41.43 -20.64 16.69
C ILE A 142 -40.38 -19.64 16.20
N LEU A 143 -40.70 -18.88 15.15
CA LEU A 143 -39.80 -17.88 14.57
C LEU A 143 -39.47 -16.77 15.57
N SER A 144 -40.46 -16.30 16.32
CA SER A 144 -40.30 -15.31 17.40
C SER A 144 -39.40 -15.84 18.51
N GLY A 145 -39.54 -17.11 18.90
CA GLY A 145 -38.64 -17.77 19.85
C GLY A 145 -37.18 -17.75 19.38
N ILE A 146 -36.93 -18.06 18.10
CA ILE A 146 -35.59 -17.98 17.51
C ILE A 146 -35.09 -16.52 17.52
N GLY A 147 -35.95 -15.56 17.18
CA GLY A 147 -35.65 -14.13 17.21
C GLY A 147 -35.20 -13.66 18.59
N ILE A 148 -35.96 -14.01 19.64
CA ILE A 148 -35.67 -13.62 21.03
C ILE A 148 -34.35 -14.23 21.51
N LEU A 149 -34.02 -15.46 21.11
CA LEU A 149 -32.77 -16.11 21.52
C LEU A 149 -31.55 -15.53 20.79
N LEU A 150 -31.66 -15.29 19.48
CA LEU A 150 -30.51 -14.89 18.65
C LEU A 150 -30.25 -13.37 18.65
N LEU A 151 -31.29 -12.54 18.79
CA LEU A 151 -31.15 -11.09 18.68
C LEU A 151 -30.22 -10.50 19.76
N PRO A 152 -30.35 -10.82 21.06
CA PRO A 152 -29.43 -10.31 22.09
C PRO A 152 -27.99 -10.78 21.87
N LEU A 153 -27.80 -12.03 21.44
CA LEU A 153 -26.48 -12.59 21.14
C LEU A 153 -25.82 -11.84 19.97
N LEU A 154 -26.57 -11.55 18.92
CA LEU A 154 -26.09 -10.77 17.78
C LEU A 154 -25.75 -9.33 18.18
N LEU A 155 -26.60 -8.66 18.96
CA LEU A 155 -26.35 -7.30 19.43
C LEU A 155 -25.09 -7.22 20.31
N GLN A 156 -24.88 -8.19 21.20
CA GLN A 156 -23.67 -8.28 22.00
C GLN A 156 -22.43 -8.49 21.12
N PHE A 157 -22.52 -9.33 20.08
CA PHE A 157 -21.43 -9.51 19.12
C PHE A 157 -21.10 -8.20 18.38
N ILE A 158 -22.11 -7.49 17.89
CA ILE A 158 -21.95 -6.20 17.19
C ILE A 158 -21.29 -5.15 18.09
N GLN A 159 -21.69 -5.06 19.37
CA GLN A 159 -21.09 -4.13 20.33
C GLN A 159 -19.62 -4.44 20.65
N ASN A 160 -19.23 -5.72 20.61
CA ASN A 160 -17.84 -6.14 20.86
C ASN A 160 -16.95 -6.01 19.62
N LEU A 161 -17.53 -5.89 18.42
CA LEU A 161 -16.81 -5.84 17.15
C LEU A 161 -15.76 -4.71 17.09
N PRO A 162 -16.04 -3.46 17.48
CA PRO A 162 -15.05 -2.37 17.45
C PRO A 162 -13.86 -2.66 18.37
N THR A 163 -14.09 -3.28 19.51
CA THR A 163 -13.03 -3.67 20.46
C THR A 163 -12.12 -4.74 19.87
N LEU A 164 -12.69 -5.73 19.16
CA LEU A 164 -11.91 -6.76 18.45
C LEU A 164 -11.09 -6.15 17.31
N ILE A 165 -11.68 -5.24 16.53
CA ILE A 165 -10.99 -4.52 15.46
C ILE A 165 -9.82 -3.72 16.04
N LYS A 166 -10.04 -2.96 17.12
CA LYS A 166 -8.98 -2.20 17.79
C LYS A 166 -7.85 -3.12 18.25
N ARG A 167 -8.17 -4.24 18.92
CA ARG A 167 -7.16 -5.22 19.38
C ARG A 167 -6.35 -5.79 18.21
N TYR A 168 -6.97 -6.06 17.08
CA TYR A 168 -6.29 -6.55 15.88
C TYR A 168 -5.36 -5.48 15.29
N ILE A 169 -5.83 -4.24 15.15
CA ILE A 169 -5.00 -3.12 14.64
C ILE A 169 -3.81 -2.89 15.57
N ASP A 170 -4.05 -2.81 16.88
CA ASP A 170 -2.99 -2.62 17.88
C ASP A 170 -1.96 -3.76 17.83
N TRP A 171 -2.41 -5.01 17.63
CA TRP A 171 -1.53 -6.15 17.45
C TRP A 171 -0.70 -6.04 16.16
N ASN A 172 -1.32 -5.68 15.03
CA ASN A 172 -0.64 -5.54 13.75
C ASN A 172 0.44 -4.44 13.82
N VAL A 173 0.11 -3.30 14.42
CA VAL A 173 1.06 -2.19 14.65
C VAL A 173 2.23 -2.63 15.55
N ARG A 174 1.97 -3.38 16.62
CA ARG A 174 3.04 -3.90 17.50
C ARG A 174 3.99 -4.87 16.78
N VAL A 175 3.43 -5.80 15.99
CA VAL A 175 4.21 -6.76 15.20
C VAL A 175 5.07 -6.02 14.16
N GLY A 176 4.51 -5.03 13.47
CA GLY A 176 5.25 -4.23 12.48
C GLY A 176 6.40 -3.40 13.08
N ARG A 177 6.31 -3.04 14.36
CA ARG A 177 7.39 -2.34 15.10
C ARG A 177 8.44 -3.27 15.70
N GLY A 178 8.29 -4.59 15.56
CA GLY A 178 9.19 -5.57 16.18
C GLY A 178 9.10 -5.63 17.70
N GLU A 179 8.07 -5.03 18.30
CA GLU A 179 7.81 -5.05 19.74
C GLU A 179 7.05 -6.32 20.12
N THR A 180 7.61 -7.49 19.81
CA THR A 180 7.15 -8.75 20.40
C THR A 180 8.05 -9.06 21.60
N ARG A 181 7.59 -8.70 22.79
CA ARG A 181 7.98 -9.34 24.05
C ARG A 181 6.80 -10.13 24.58
#